data_AF-K1SVE7-F1
#
_entry.id   AF-K1SVE7-F1
#
_cell.length_a   1.000
_cell.length_b   1.000
_cell.length_c   1.000
_cell.angle_alpha   90.00
_cell.angle_beta   90.00
_cell.angle_gamma   90.00
#
_symmetry.space_group_name_H-M   'P 1'
#
loop_
_entity.id
_entity.type
_entity.pdbx_description
1 polymer ?
#
loop_
_entity_poly.entity_id
_entity_poly.type
_entity_poly.pdbx_seq_one_letter_code
_entity_poly.pdbx_strand_id
1 'polypeptide(L)'
;MRKAKIFAAALLAMSSLGAFAQHQFTVQANKPGAEIQPTMYGIFFEDINFGADGGLYAEMVENRSFEFPQRLMGWNTFGNVTLSDVKPAFDRNPHYVTLESAGAREKQTGLENRGFFGMGLKKDMKYDFTVYGRLHLIDGKQGKIRVELVNSKNDVIAKQVINITNNKWQKLTATLTSPQTDAKGLMRVYLE
;
A
#
# COMPACT_ATOMS: atom_id res chain seq x y z
N MET A 1 65.70 7.81 -40.52
CA MET A 1 66.06 8.22 -39.13
C MET A 1 65.52 9.61 -38.72
N ARG A 2 65.67 10.67 -39.54
CA ARG A 2 65.20 12.03 -39.17
C ARG A 2 63.68 12.17 -38.96
N LYS A 3 62.86 11.53 -39.81
CA LYS A 3 61.38 11.59 -39.70
C LYS A 3 60.82 10.90 -38.44
N ALA A 4 61.41 9.78 -38.02
CA ALA A 4 61.01 9.06 -36.80
C ALA A 4 61.32 9.86 -35.51
N LYS A 5 62.43 10.60 -35.50
CA LYS A 5 62.79 11.49 -34.38
C LYS A 5 61.84 12.68 -34.24
N ILE A 6 61.35 13.22 -35.35
CA ILE A 6 60.37 14.32 -35.37
C ILE A 6 58.99 13.82 -34.90
N PHE A 7 58.57 12.62 -35.32
CA PHE A 7 57.31 12.02 -34.89
C PHE A 7 57.29 11.68 -33.39
N ALA A 8 58.39 11.14 -32.85
CA ALA A 8 58.52 10.86 -31.42
C ALA A 8 58.48 12.13 -30.56
N ALA A 9 59.12 13.22 -31.02
CA ALA A 9 59.07 14.52 -30.35
C ALA A 9 57.64 15.12 -30.34
N ALA A 10 56.88 14.94 -31.42
CA ALA A 10 55.48 15.38 -31.48
C ALA A 10 54.55 14.58 -30.56
N LEU A 11 54.74 13.26 -30.43
CA LEU A 11 53.97 12.44 -29.48
C LEU A 11 54.27 12.79 -28.01
N LEU A 12 55.53 13.06 -27.66
CA LEU A 12 55.93 13.51 -26.33
C LEU A 12 55.34 14.88 -25.97
N ALA A 13 55.27 15.81 -26.93
CA ALA A 13 54.66 17.13 -26.72
C ALA A 13 53.12 17.07 -26.57
N MET A 14 52.44 16.07 -27.15
CA MET A 14 50.99 15.88 -26.96
C MET A 14 50.66 15.24 -25.60
N SER A 15 51.57 14.47 -24.99
CA SER A 15 51.36 13.88 -23.66
C SER A 15 51.44 14.86 -22.49
N SER A 16 52.07 16.04 -22.66
CA SER A 16 52.19 17.05 -21.61
C SER A 16 50.98 17.98 -21.49
N LEU A 17 50.12 18.05 -22.52
CA LEU A 17 48.90 18.86 -22.51
C LEU A 17 47.81 18.28 -21.60
N GLY A 18 47.85 16.98 -21.31
CA GLY A 18 46.88 16.33 -20.40
C GLY A 18 47.10 16.63 -18.92
N ALA A 19 48.30 17.06 -18.51
CA ALA A 19 48.64 17.32 -17.11
C ALA A 19 48.24 18.73 -16.62
N PHE A 20 48.07 19.70 -17.54
CA PHE A 20 47.65 21.06 -17.22
C PHE A 20 46.12 21.24 -17.18
N ALA A 21 45.36 20.19 -17.50
CA ALA A 21 43.90 20.19 -17.38
C ALA A 21 43.40 19.88 -15.95
N GLN A 22 44.32 19.71 -14.99
CA GLN A 22 43.97 19.29 -13.64
C GLN A 22 43.57 20.50 -12.79
N HIS A 23 42.29 20.61 -12.49
CA HIS A 23 41.76 21.68 -11.65
C HIS A 23 42.33 21.55 -10.23
N GLN A 24 43.03 22.58 -9.75
CA GLN A 24 43.62 22.59 -8.41
C GLN A 24 42.61 23.17 -7.40
N PHE A 25 42.10 22.32 -6.51
CA PHE A 25 41.30 22.76 -5.36
C PHE A 25 42.19 22.88 -4.11
N THR A 26 42.33 24.10 -3.57
CA THR A 26 43.05 24.34 -2.31
C THR A 26 42.08 24.39 -1.13
N VAL A 27 42.24 23.48 -0.17
CA VAL A 27 41.43 23.41 1.05
C VAL A 27 42.19 24.01 2.24
N GLN A 28 41.59 25.00 2.92
CA GLN A 28 42.20 25.68 4.07
C GLN A 28 41.74 25.04 5.39
N ALA A 29 42.35 23.91 5.77
CA ALA A 29 41.94 23.15 6.95
C ALA A 29 42.14 23.89 8.29
N ASN A 30 42.99 24.93 8.32
CA ASN A 30 43.27 25.75 9.50
C ASN A 30 42.39 27.00 9.62
N LYS A 31 41.44 27.19 8.70
CA LYS A 31 40.53 28.34 8.67
C LYS A 31 39.09 27.83 8.51
N PRO A 32 38.49 27.24 9.57
CA PRO A 32 37.11 26.79 9.52
C PRO A 32 36.18 27.94 9.13
N GLY A 33 35.21 27.65 8.26
CA GLY A 33 34.20 28.59 7.80
C GLY A 33 33.02 28.70 8.77
N ALA A 34 31.83 28.96 8.22
CA ALA A 34 30.60 28.99 8.99
C ALA A 34 30.27 27.62 9.61
N GLU A 35 29.66 27.62 10.79
CA GLU A 35 29.11 26.42 11.40
C GLU A 35 27.98 25.85 10.53
N ILE A 36 28.08 24.57 10.21
CA ILE A 36 27.02 23.85 9.51
C ILE A 36 25.93 23.52 10.52
N GLN A 37 24.74 24.10 10.33
CA GLN A 37 23.61 23.86 11.22
C GLN A 37 23.18 22.38 11.16
N PRO A 38 22.84 21.76 12.30
CA PRO A 38 22.34 20.38 12.34
C PRO A 38 21.07 20.16 11.50
N THR A 39 20.32 21.23 11.23
CA THR A 39 19.09 21.23 10.45
C THR A 39 19.31 21.45 8.95
N MET A 40 20.56 21.49 8.47
CA MET A 40 20.86 21.68 7.05
C MET A 40 20.27 20.57 6.16
N TYR A 41 20.10 19.35 6.69
CA TYR A 41 19.54 18.21 5.98
C TYR A 41 18.29 17.71 6.71
N GLY A 42 17.20 17.56 5.96
CA GLY A 42 15.91 17.11 6.50
C GLY A 42 15.05 16.45 5.43
N ILE A 43 13.83 16.09 5.82
CA ILE A 43 12.84 15.45 4.94
C ILE A 43 11.68 16.42 4.76
N PHE A 44 11.32 16.67 3.50
CA PHE A 44 10.02 17.25 3.14
C PHE A 44 9.05 16.10 2.88
N PHE A 45 7.86 16.17 3.47
CA PHE A 45 6.84 15.13 3.33
C PHE A 45 5.51 15.76 2.90
N GLU A 46 5.00 15.29 1.78
CA GLU A 46 3.63 15.47 1.33
C GLU A 46 3.08 14.11 0.89
N ASP A 47 1.76 13.94 0.90
CA ASP A 47 1.17 12.77 0.26
C ASP A 47 1.07 12.99 -1.25
N ILE A 48 2.15 12.63 -1.95
CA ILE A 48 2.23 12.64 -3.40
C ILE A 48 2.73 11.28 -3.88
N ASN A 49 2.14 10.76 -4.96
CA ASN A 49 2.52 9.48 -5.56
C ASN A 49 2.53 8.32 -4.55
N PHE A 50 1.49 8.21 -3.70
CA PHE A 50 1.39 7.20 -2.64
C PHE A 50 2.49 7.33 -1.58
N GLY A 51 2.91 8.57 -1.26
CA GLY A 51 3.92 8.85 -0.26
C GLY A 51 3.43 8.59 1.17
N ALA A 52 2.15 8.88 1.45
CA ALA A 52 1.49 8.51 2.70
C ALA A 52 0.60 7.29 2.50
N ASP A 53 -0.58 7.45 1.89
CA ASP A 53 -1.52 6.35 1.66
C ASP A 53 -0.96 5.41 0.58
N GLY A 54 -0.69 4.16 0.96
CA GLY A 54 0.00 3.18 0.11
C GLY A 54 1.53 3.23 0.20
N GLY A 55 2.08 4.13 1.00
CA GLY A 55 3.51 4.27 1.26
C GLY A 55 3.83 4.19 2.75
N LEU A 56 4.09 5.35 3.36
CA LEU A 56 4.49 5.41 4.77
C LEU A 56 3.38 4.97 5.73
N TYR A 57 2.11 5.19 5.39
CA TYR A 57 0.98 4.74 6.19
C TYR A 57 0.72 3.25 5.97
N ALA A 58 0.73 2.47 7.05
CA ALA A 58 0.67 1.00 7.01
C ALA A 58 -0.72 0.40 6.70
N GLU A 59 -1.72 1.23 6.37
CA GLU A 59 -3.01 0.72 5.89
C GLU A 59 -2.82 0.04 4.53
N MET A 60 -3.34 -1.18 4.40
CA MET A 60 -3.19 -1.96 3.20
C MET A 60 -4.43 -1.87 2.29
N VAL A 61 -5.57 -1.47 2.85
CA VAL A 61 -6.86 -1.40 2.14
C VAL A 61 -7.05 -0.01 1.51
N GLU A 62 -7.09 0.03 0.18
CA GLU A 62 -7.40 1.26 -0.55
C GLU A 62 -8.89 1.61 -0.38
N ASN A 63 -9.21 2.90 -0.22
CA ASN A 63 -10.59 3.39 -0.11
C ASN A 63 -11.41 2.63 0.96
N ARG A 64 -10.80 2.41 2.13
CA ARG A 64 -11.35 1.59 3.23
C ARG A 64 -12.70 2.04 3.80
N SER A 65 -13.13 3.26 3.51
CA SER A 65 -14.39 3.85 3.98
C SER A 65 -15.34 4.24 2.84
N PHE A 66 -15.06 3.83 1.60
CA PHE A 66 -15.89 4.14 0.44
C PHE A 66 -16.08 5.65 0.18
N GLU A 67 -15.13 6.48 0.60
CA GLU A 67 -15.25 7.94 0.53
C GLU A 67 -14.63 8.58 -0.72
N PHE A 68 -14.04 7.78 -1.61
CA PHE A 68 -13.57 8.30 -2.89
C PHE A 68 -14.73 8.79 -3.77
N PRO A 69 -14.49 9.72 -4.73
CA PRO A 69 -15.53 10.18 -5.66
C PRO A 69 -16.22 9.02 -6.39
N GLN A 70 -15.44 8.01 -6.77
CA GLN A 70 -15.96 6.70 -7.16
C GLN A 70 -15.95 5.79 -5.93
N ARG A 71 -17.12 5.63 -5.31
CA ARG A 71 -17.28 5.00 -3.98
C ARG A 71 -16.71 3.59 -3.87
N LEU A 72 -16.73 2.81 -4.96
CA LEU A 72 -16.17 1.45 -5.03
C LEU A 72 -14.79 1.39 -5.72
N MET A 73 -14.13 2.52 -5.98
CA MET A 73 -12.75 2.51 -6.46
C MET A 73 -11.85 1.75 -5.47
N GLY A 74 -10.92 0.93 -5.98
CA GLY A 74 -10.10 0.02 -5.16
C GLY A 74 -10.80 -1.27 -4.74
N TRP A 75 -12.13 -1.37 -4.94
CA TRP A 75 -12.93 -2.55 -4.61
C TRP A 75 -13.48 -3.22 -5.87
N ASN A 76 -13.21 -4.52 -6.00
CA ASN A 76 -13.97 -5.38 -6.91
C ASN A 76 -15.12 -6.02 -6.14
N THR A 77 -16.34 -5.93 -6.66
CA THR A 77 -17.55 -6.43 -5.98
C THR A 77 -18.21 -7.53 -6.81
N PHE A 78 -18.83 -8.50 -6.13
CA PHE A 78 -19.54 -9.60 -6.78
C PHE A 78 -20.72 -10.06 -5.91
N GLY A 79 -21.73 -10.65 -6.55
CA GLY A 79 -22.99 -10.99 -5.88
C GLY A 79 -23.87 -9.75 -5.64
N ASN A 80 -24.52 -9.69 -4.48
CA ASN A 80 -25.42 -8.60 -4.13
C ASN A 80 -24.77 -7.62 -3.13
N VAL A 81 -24.09 -6.62 -3.67
CA VAL A 81 -23.44 -5.55 -2.92
C VAL A 81 -24.11 -4.23 -3.25
N THR A 82 -24.58 -3.51 -2.23
CA THR A 82 -25.19 -2.18 -2.40
C THR A 82 -24.50 -1.15 -1.52
N LEU A 83 -24.43 0.09 -2.00
CA LEU A 83 -23.94 1.23 -1.21
C LEU A 83 -25.10 1.88 -0.45
N SER A 84 -24.81 2.35 0.75
CA SER A 84 -25.76 3.13 1.55
C SER A 84 -25.03 4.06 2.51
N ASP A 85 -25.73 5.08 2.95
CA ASP A 85 -25.35 6.06 3.96
C ASP A 85 -26.43 6.20 5.05
N VAL A 86 -27.42 5.30 5.06
CA VAL A 86 -28.57 5.39 5.97
C VAL A 86 -28.18 4.86 7.36
N LYS A 87 -28.22 5.75 8.36
CA LYS A 87 -27.80 5.46 9.75
C LYS A 87 -26.37 4.90 9.75
N PRO A 88 -25.36 5.70 9.36
CA PRO A 88 -24.00 5.23 9.17
C PRO A 88 -23.32 4.92 10.52
N ALA A 89 -22.19 4.23 10.46
CA ALA A 89 -21.36 4.01 11.65
C ALA A 89 -20.73 5.31 12.17
N PHE A 90 -20.51 6.26 11.26
CA PHE A 90 -19.80 7.51 11.52
C PHE A 90 -20.37 8.65 10.67
N ASP A 91 -20.43 9.85 11.24
CA ASP A 91 -20.98 11.01 10.54
C ASP A 91 -20.02 11.59 9.49
N ARG A 92 -18.70 11.46 9.70
CA ARG A 92 -17.66 12.05 8.81
C ARG A 92 -17.34 11.19 7.58
N ASN A 93 -17.62 9.90 7.65
CA ASN A 93 -17.39 8.89 6.63
C ASN A 93 -18.66 8.01 6.58
N PRO A 94 -19.76 8.56 6.04
CA PRO A 94 -21.08 7.94 6.17
C PRO A 94 -21.30 6.74 5.25
N HIS A 95 -20.48 6.55 4.22
CA HIS A 95 -20.72 5.48 3.25
C HIS A 95 -20.30 4.11 3.80
N TYR A 96 -21.14 3.12 3.50
CA TYR A 96 -20.86 1.71 3.77
C TYR A 96 -21.48 0.83 2.68
N VAL A 97 -21.06 -0.43 2.65
CA VAL A 97 -21.66 -1.45 1.79
C VAL A 97 -22.55 -2.40 2.60
N THR A 98 -23.66 -2.80 1.98
CA THR A 98 -24.50 -3.90 2.47
C THR A 98 -24.23 -5.13 1.61
N LEU A 99 -23.98 -6.25 2.27
CA LEU A 99 -23.83 -7.55 1.63
C LEU A 99 -25.10 -8.38 1.89
N GLU A 100 -25.75 -8.83 0.83
CA GLU A 100 -26.93 -9.70 0.92
C GLU A 100 -26.71 -11.01 0.14
N SER A 101 -27.57 -12.01 0.37
CA SER A 101 -27.51 -13.26 -0.38
C SER A 101 -27.65 -13.01 -1.88
N ALA A 102 -26.82 -13.67 -2.68
CA ALA A 102 -26.91 -13.65 -4.14
C ALA A 102 -28.08 -14.48 -4.70
N GLY A 103 -28.96 -15.00 -3.83
CA GLY A 103 -30.20 -15.69 -4.19
C GLY A 103 -30.06 -17.14 -4.69
N ALA A 104 -28.83 -17.63 -4.87
CA ALA A 104 -28.54 -19.01 -5.26
C ALA A 104 -27.42 -19.59 -4.41
N ARG A 105 -27.53 -20.87 -4.02
CA ARG A 105 -26.59 -21.56 -3.12
C ARG A 105 -25.14 -21.54 -3.62
N GLU A 106 -24.95 -21.63 -4.94
CA GLU A 106 -23.64 -21.67 -5.60
C GLU A 106 -23.03 -20.26 -5.79
N LYS A 107 -23.79 -19.20 -5.52
CA LYS A 107 -23.32 -17.81 -5.70
C LYS A 107 -22.95 -17.20 -4.36
N GLN A 108 -21.85 -16.47 -4.34
CA GLN A 108 -21.39 -15.73 -3.17
C GLN A 108 -21.48 -14.22 -3.40
N THR A 109 -21.64 -13.50 -2.31
CA THR A 109 -21.57 -12.03 -2.26
C THR A 109 -20.31 -11.61 -1.52
N GLY A 110 -19.60 -10.62 -2.04
CA GLY A 110 -18.39 -10.16 -1.39
C GLY A 110 -17.66 -9.05 -2.13
N LEU A 111 -16.51 -8.72 -1.56
CA LEU A 111 -15.65 -7.59 -1.91
C LEU A 111 -14.21 -8.09 -1.97
N GLU A 112 -13.43 -7.60 -2.93
CA GLU A 112 -12.01 -7.83 -3.05
C GLU A 112 -11.28 -6.48 -3.12
N ASN A 113 -10.22 -6.32 -2.33
CA ASN A 113 -9.38 -5.12 -2.34
C ASN A 113 -7.92 -5.51 -2.57
N ARG A 114 -7.32 -4.96 -3.61
CA ARG A 114 -5.92 -5.22 -3.97
C ARG A 114 -4.94 -4.28 -3.26
N GLY A 115 -5.44 -3.37 -2.45
CA GLY A 115 -4.64 -2.30 -1.87
C GLY A 115 -4.02 -1.44 -2.96
N PHE A 116 -2.87 -0.88 -2.65
CA PHE A 116 -2.12 -0.01 -3.53
C PHE A 116 -1.22 -0.84 -4.46
N PHE A 117 -1.78 -1.32 -5.58
CA PHE A 117 -1.11 -2.17 -6.59
C PHE A 117 -0.70 -3.58 -6.13
N GLY A 118 -1.26 -4.06 -5.03
CA GLY A 118 -0.98 -5.36 -4.43
C GLY A 118 -0.68 -5.23 -2.93
N MET A 119 -1.08 -6.23 -2.15
CA MET A 119 -0.77 -6.31 -0.73
C MET A 119 0.51 -7.12 -0.51
N GLY A 120 1.53 -6.50 0.09
CA GLY A 120 2.76 -7.16 0.50
C GLY A 120 2.53 -8.09 1.70
N LEU A 121 2.35 -9.38 1.42
CA LEU A 121 2.21 -10.42 2.44
C LEU A 121 3.59 -10.97 2.80
N LYS A 122 3.85 -11.16 4.09
CA LYS A 122 5.13 -11.66 4.62
C LYS A 122 4.86 -12.89 5.47
N LYS A 123 5.65 -13.94 5.24
CA LYS A 123 5.57 -15.18 6.01
C LYS A 123 5.68 -14.88 7.51
N ASP A 124 4.80 -15.51 8.29
CA ASP A 124 4.67 -15.43 9.74
C ASP A 124 4.28 -14.03 10.28
N MET A 125 4.03 -13.05 9.41
CA MET A 125 3.52 -11.74 9.79
C MET A 125 2.02 -11.81 10.10
N LYS A 126 1.61 -11.08 11.13
CA LYS A 126 0.22 -10.90 11.53
C LYS A 126 -0.36 -9.64 10.88
N TYR A 127 -1.57 -9.78 10.37
CA TYR A 127 -2.35 -8.73 9.73
C TYR A 127 -3.63 -8.54 10.52
N ASP A 128 -3.86 -7.32 10.99
CA ASP A 128 -5.05 -6.98 11.78
C ASP A 128 -6.14 -6.46 10.86
N PHE A 129 -7.24 -7.20 10.81
CA PHE A 129 -8.46 -6.80 10.15
C PHE A 129 -9.40 -6.16 11.17
N THR A 130 -9.93 -4.99 10.83
CA THR A 130 -10.96 -4.29 11.61
C THR A 130 -12.07 -3.80 10.69
N VAL A 131 -13.31 -4.01 11.09
CA VAL A 131 -14.48 -3.47 10.39
C VAL A 131 -15.56 -3.05 11.39
N TYR A 132 -16.35 -2.05 11.05
CA TYR A 132 -17.61 -1.79 11.74
C TYR A 132 -18.72 -2.52 10.99
N GLY A 133 -19.42 -3.41 11.67
CA GLY A 133 -20.48 -4.23 11.08
C GLY A 133 -21.76 -4.21 11.90
N ARG A 134 -22.88 -4.43 11.21
CA ARG A 134 -24.21 -4.67 11.82
C ARG A 134 -25.05 -5.55 10.92
N LEU A 135 -26.08 -6.17 11.49
CA LEU A 135 -27.14 -6.80 10.72
C LEU A 135 -27.96 -5.73 9.99
N HIS A 136 -28.10 -5.92 8.67
CA HIS A 136 -28.89 -5.05 7.82
C HIS A 136 -30.39 -5.31 7.97
N LEU A 137 -30.78 -6.59 7.98
CA LEU A 137 -32.18 -7.01 8.08
C LEU A 137 -32.67 -6.93 9.54
N ILE A 138 -33.86 -6.37 9.73
CA ILE A 138 -34.49 -6.15 11.04
C ILE A 138 -34.71 -7.47 11.80
N ASP A 139 -35.07 -8.54 11.07
CA ASP A 139 -35.29 -9.88 11.61
C ASP A 139 -34.05 -10.79 11.49
N GLY A 140 -32.92 -10.22 11.07
CA GLY A 140 -31.66 -10.95 11.01
C GLY A 140 -31.28 -11.46 12.40
N LYS A 141 -31.12 -12.77 12.56
CA LYS A 141 -30.67 -13.38 13.82
C LYS A 141 -29.15 -13.40 13.94
N GLN A 142 -28.48 -13.61 12.82
CA GLN A 142 -27.02 -13.66 12.71
C GLN A 142 -26.60 -13.46 11.26
N GLY A 143 -25.41 -12.91 11.05
CA GLY A 143 -24.71 -12.84 9.78
C GLY A 143 -23.26 -13.23 10.01
N LYS A 144 -22.60 -13.77 9.00
CA LYS A 144 -21.19 -14.13 9.06
C LYS A 144 -20.47 -13.47 7.91
N ILE A 145 -19.31 -12.91 8.21
CA ILE A 145 -18.36 -12.54 7.17
C ILE A 145 -17.11 -13.36 7.31
N ARG A 146 -16.51 -13.69 6.18
CA ARG A 146 -15.21 -14.34 6.12
C ARG A 146 -14.22 -13.43 5.44
N VAL A 147 -13.17 -13.08 6.16
CA VAL A 147 -12.03 -12.32 5.64
C VAL A 147 -10.93 -13.30 5.24
N GLU A 148 -10.29 -13.04 4.11
CA GLU A 148 -9.25 -13.86 3.53
C GLU A 148 -8.02 -13.02 3.15
N LEU A 149 -6.84 -13.59 3.36
CA LEU A 149 -5.66 -13.23 2.59
C LEU A 149 -5.55 -14.17 1.40
N VAL A 150 -5.41 -13.60 0.21
CA VAL A 150 -5.30 -14.34 -1.05
C VAL A 150 -3.97 -13.99 -1.71
N ASN A 151 -3.27 -15.01 -2.19
CA ASN A 151 -1.97 -14.83 -2.84
C ASN A 151 -2.11 -14.35 -4.30
N SER A 152 -0.98 -14.07 -4.95
CA SER A 152 -0.94 -13.60 -6.35
C SER A 152 -1.46 -14.62 -7.39
N LYS A 153 -1.58 -15.90 -7.01
CA LYS A 153 -2.15 -16.99 -7.82
C LYS A 153 -3.65 -17.19 -7.59
N ASN A 154 -4.27 -16.34 -6.76
CA ASN A 154 -5.67 -16.40 -6.36
C ASN A 154 -6.01 -17.56 -5.39
N ASP A 155 -5.01 -18.12 -4.70
CA ASP A 155 -5.24 -19.09 -3.63
C ASP A 155 -5.47 -18.40 -2.29
N VAL A 156 -6.44 -18.88 -1.52
CA VAL A 156 -6.68 -18.43 -0.14
C VAL A 156 -5.60 -19.02 0.77
N ILE A 157 -4.80 -18.18 1.40
CA ILE A 157 -3.67 -18.63 2.22
C ILE A 157 -3.89 -18.42 3.73
N ALA A 158 -4.80 -17.54 4.11
CA ALA A 158 -5.28 -17.39 5.48
C ALA A 158 -6.72 -16.92 5.45
N LYS A 159 -7.53 -17.31 6.44
CA LYS A 159 -8.93 -16.87 6.56
C LYS A 159 -9.37 -16.81 8.00
N GLN A 160 -10.31 -15.91 8.30
CA GLN A 160 -11.01 -15.84 9.58
C GLN A 160 -12.49 -15.55 9.35
N VAL A 161 -13.34 -16.11 10.20
CA VAL A 161 -14.79 -15.88 10.20
C VAL A 161 -15.16 -14.99 11.38
N ILE A 162 -15.97 -13.98 11.12
CA ILE A 162 -16.47 -13.03 12.10
C ILE A 162 -17.98 -13.12 12.12
N ASN A 163 -18.54 -13.39 13.30
CA ASN A 163 -19.99 -13.40 13.51
C ASN A 163 -20.49 -11.98 13.81
N ILE A 164 -21.62 -11.62 13.21
CA ILE A 164 -22.33 -10.36 13.42
C ILE A 164 -23.71 -10.74 13.97
N THR A 165 -24.01 -10.30 15.19
CA THR A 165 -25.26 -10.67 15.88
C THR A 165 -26.10 -9.46 16.29
N ASN A 166 -25.58 -8.24 16.10
CA ASN A 166 -26.22 -7.01 16.53
C ASN A 166 -26.70 -6.20 15.31
N ASN A 167 -27.87 -5.56 15.45
CA ASN A 167 -28.41 -4.64 14.46
C ASN A 167 -27.90 -3.19 14.63
N LYS A 168 -27.10 -2.94 15.66
CA LYS A 168 -26.32 -1.71 15.85
C LYS A 168 -24.88 -1.92 15.37
N TRP A 169 -24.24 -0.85 14.93
CA TRP A 169 -22.84 -0.85 14.52
C TRP A 169 -21.93 -1.28 15.67
N GLN A 170 -21.04 -2.23 15.40
CA GLN A 170 -20.03 -2.70 16.34
C GLN A 170 -18.69 -2.84 15.64
N LYS A 171 -17.61 -2.49 16.37
CA LYS A 171 -16.25 -2.79 15.93
C LYS A 171 -16.01 -4.29 16.04
N LEU A 172 -15.61 -4.90 14.94
CA LEU A 172 -15.28 -6.31 14.82
C LEU A 172 -13.84 -6.42 14.36
N THR A 173 -13.11 -7.40 14.90
CA THR A 173 -11.69 -7.58 14.62
C THR A 173 -11.35 -9.03 14.36
N ALA A 174 -10.34 -9.26 13.53
CA ALA A 174 -9.69 -10.55 13.37
C ALA A 174 -8.21 -10.35 13.09
N THR A 175 -7.38 -11.33 13.44
CA THR A 175 -5.97 -11.34 13.06
C THR A 175 -5.73 -12.53 12.15
N LEU A 176 -5.07 -12.30 11.01
CA LEU A 176 -4.68 -13.30 10.03
C LEU A 176 -3.15 -13.41 10.02
N THR A 177 -2.61 -14.61 10.05
CA THR A 177 -1.16 -14.83 9.91
C THR A 177 -0.89 -15.39 8.53
N SER A 178 -0.02 -14.74 7.75
CA SER A 178 0.31 -15.25 6.42
C SER A 178 1.29 -16.45 6.52
N PRO A 179 1.00 -17.61 5.90
CA PRO A 179 1.93 -18.74 5.90
C PRO A 179 3.10 -18.56 4.91
N GLN A 180 3.06 -17.53 4.07
CA GLN A 180 4.04 -17.29 3.01
C GLN A 180 4.28 -15.81 2.73
N THR A 181 5.38 -15.51 2.04
CA THR A 181 5.66 -14.17 1.51
C THR A 181 5.18 -14.08 0.08
N ASP A 182 4.40 -13.05 -0.25
CA ASP A 182 3.89 -12.74 -1.58
C ASP A 182 3.83 -11.22 -1.75
N ALA A 183 4.40 -10.68 -2.82
CA ALA A 183 4.45 -9.24 -3.04
C ALA A 183 3.15 -8.64 -3.60
N LYS A 184 2.25 -9.48 -4.12
CA LYS A 184 1.03 -9.06 -4.86
C LYS A 184 -0.19 -9.83 -4.39
N GLY A 185 -0.34 -9.99 -3.08
CA GLY A 185 -1.55 -10.52 -2.47
C GLY A 185 -2.72 -9.54 -2.53
N LEU A 186 -3.84 -9.96 -1.95
CA LEU A 186 -5.03 -9.13 -1.77
C LEU A 186 -5.84 -9.59 -0.55
N MET A 187 -6.80 -8.76 -0.15
CA MET A 187 -7.80 -9.11 0.86
C MET A 187 -9.15 -9.35 0.21
N ARG A 188 -9.87 -10.37 0.67
CA ARG A 188 -11.26 -10.61 0.28
C ARG A 188 -12.18 -10.72 1.48
N VAL A 189 -13.40 -10.19 1.37
CA VAL A 189 -14.45 -10.31 2.38
C VAL A 189 -15.69 -10.91 1.72
N TYR A 190 -16.17 -12.02 2.26
CA TYR A 190 -17.39 -12.70 1.82
C TYR A 190 -18.50 -12.61 2.85
N LEU A 191 -19.74 -12.57 2.39
CA LEU A 191 -20.89 -13.00 3.18
C LEU A 191 -20.96 -14.53 3.18
N GLU A 192 -21.00 -15.13 4.37
CA GLU A 192 -21.19 -16.57 4.60
C GLU A 192 -22.65 -16.94 4.91
#